data_AF-A0A2V8L4Z5-F1
#
_entry.id   AF-A0A2V8L4Z5-F1
#
_cell.length_a   1.000
_cell.length_b   1.000
_cell.length_c   1.000
_cell.angle_alpha   90.00
_cell.angle_beta   90.00
_cell.angle_gamma   90.00
#
_symmetry.space_group_name_H-M   'P 1'
#
loop_
_entity.id
_entity.type
_entity.pdbx_description
1 polymer ?
#
loop_
_entity_poly.entity_id
_entity_poly.type
_entity_poly.pdbx_seq_one_letter_code
_entity_poly.pdbx_strand_id
1 'polypeptide(L)'
;MIGRGLLAFLLVRMKREARQYLLLILISLGFGVGVWAVLRFTSLRRHENNSVFFSDAATLRTSDPDLWARNMDKLKEPRAESENVAIEIPSELRHYEDRHWFLATQVAEVKKFNVQPVQDFVDLAAMIQRGEMVPVQAVTDTYILYGVAARTDGSAFTRYVANQNVELNDDTALRDAYVQLESAHAKLQKVITNLQTQLAASKKGAGAKQDELQKELDARQRELRSNEDNKAQLDKYYGRSSSSSGSQATLLRDYDSLENLAKDFRGRSFDLNNSNDRQTLKIYLLSSLRPPALKILEEIARAYHDKFDRPLPVSSLIRPEQYQHVLRRFNRYAVLIDTPPHSTGLAFDIDYRFMSGAEQNFLMSLLARMKDDGRIEVLRERGANYHVFAFIDGTRPDDDLIKASLPDAGAPDNETNPDENDSVKKTPVRVDTKSRLAKKKKR
;
A
#
# COMPACT_ATOMS: atom_id res chain seq x y z
N MET A 1 68.44 -16.26 -45.37
CA MET A 1 67.73 -17.45 -44.84
C MET A 1 66.95 -17.11 -43.56
N ILE A 2 66.11 -16.05 -43.56
CA ILE A 2 65.41 -15.54 -42.35
C ILE A 2 63.86 -15.54 -42.51
N GLY A 3 63.32 -15.82 -43.70
CA GLY A 3 61.89 -15.62 -43.99
C GLY A 3 60.90 -16.69 -43.50
N ARG A 4 61.35 -17.90 -43.11
CA ARG A 4 60.44 -19.01 -42.79
C ARG A 4 60.02 -19.09 -41.31
N GLY A 5 60.81 -18.55 -40.38
CA GLY A 5 60.48 -18.57 -38.95
C GLY A 5 59.41 -17.54 -38.55
N LEU A 6 59.43 -16.35 -39.17
CA LEU A 6 58.53 -15.25 -38.81
C LEU A 6 57.06 -15.53 -39.18
N LEU A 7 56.83 -16.22 -40.32
CA LEU A 7 55.48 -16.55 -40.79
C LEU A 7 54.80 -17.60 -39.90
N ALA A 8 55.55 -18.61 -39.43
CA ALA A 8 55.04 -19.63 -38.52
C ALA A 8 54.69 -19.06 -37.14
N PHE A 9 55.51 -18.12 -36.64
CA PHE A 9 55.24 -17.45 -35.36
C PHE A 9 54.00 -16.53 -35.44
N LEU A 10 53.81 -15.80 -36.54
CA LEU A 10 52.62 -14.96 -36.75
C LEU A 10 51.33 -15.79 -36.86
N LEU A 11 51.36 -16.96 -37.54
CA LEU A 11 50.20 -17.85 -37.65
C LEU A 11 49.81 -18.49 -36.31
N VAL A 12 50.79 -18.85 -35.46
CA VAL A 12 50.52 -19.36 -34.11
C VAL A 12 49.96 -18.28 -33.20
N ARG A 13 50.47 -17.04 -33.30
CA ARG A 13 49.98 -15.91 -32.51
C ARG A 13 48.56 -15.50 -32.92
N MET A 14 48.26 -15.43 -34.22
CA MET A 14 46.90 -15.16 -34.72
C MET A 14 45.90 -16.23 -34.28
N LYS A 15 46.29 -17.52 -34.23
CA LYS A 15 45.42 -18.59 -33.69
C LYS A 15 45.10 -18.42 -32.21
N ARG A 16 46.02 -17.87 -31.42
CA ARG A 16 45.82 -17.68 -29.97
C ARG A 16 44.91 -16.48 -29.69
N GLU A 17 45.11 -15.38 -30.41
CA GLU A 17 44.28 -14.18 -30.27
C GLU A 17 42.85 -14.43 -30.80
N ALA A 18 42.71 -15.10 -31.95
CA ALA A 18 41.38 -15.48 -32.48
C ALA A 18 40.60 -16.39 -31.52
N ARG A 19 41.28 -17.32 -30.83
CA ARG A 19 40.65 -18.16 -29.79
C ARG A 19 40.20 -17.34 -28.57
N GLN A 20 40.97 -16.33 -28.16
CA GLN A 20 40.59 -15.46 -27.05
C GLN A 20 39.37 -14.59 -27.41
N TYR A 21 39.32 -14.03 -28.62
CA TYR A 21 38.15 -13.26 -29.08
C TYR A 21 36.90 -14.12 -29.20
N LEU A 22 37.02 -15.35 -29.73
CA LEU A 22 35.89 -16.28 -29.81
C LEU A 22 35.34 -16.63 -28.43
N LEU A 23 36.22 -16.82 -27.44
CA LEU A 23 35.83 -17.16 -26.07
C LEU A 23 35.13 -15.97 -25.37
N LEU A 24 35.58 -14.74 -25.63
CA LEU A 24 34.91 -13.52 -25.14
C LEU A 24 33.52 -13.32 -25.77
N ILE A 25 33.36 -13.61 -27.06
CA ILE A 25 32.05 -13.53 -27.74
C ILE A 25 31.08 -14.57 -27.16
N LEU A 26 31.54 -15.80 -26.92
CA LEU A 26 30.72 -16.86 -26.32
C LEU A 26 30.31 -16.54 -24.88
N ILE A 27 31.21 -15.96 -24.08
CA ILE A 27 30.88 -15.49 -22.72
C ILE A 27 29.83 -14.37 -22.78
N SER A 28 30.02 -13.38 -23.66
CA SER A 28 29.08 -12.26 -23.81
C SER A 28 27.68 -12.71 -24.23
N LEU A 29 27.60 -13.67 -25.17
CA LEU A 29 26.33 -14.30 -25.57
C LEU A 29 25.68 -15.08 -24.41
N GLY A 30 26.46 -15.81 -23.61
CA GLY A 30 25.95 -16.51 -22.42
C GLY A 30 25.36 -15.55 -21.37
N PHE A 31 26.03 -14.42 -21.11
CA PHE A 31 25.52 -13.39 -20.20
C PHE A 31 24.26 -12.70 -20.76
N GLY A 32 24.21 -12.41 -22.07
CA GLY A 32 23.04 -11.82 -22.70
C GLY A 32 21.79 -12.71 -22.58
N VAL A 33 21.93 -14.02 -22.83
CA VAL A 33 20.83 -14.98 -22.70
C VAL A 33 20.42 -15.15 -21.22
N GLY A 34 21.38 -15.18 -20.30
CA GLY A 34 21.09 -15.25 -18.86
C GLY A 34 20.31 -14.05 -18.33
N VAL A 35 20.74 -12.83 -18.68
CA VAL A 35 20.05 -11.58 -18.29
C VAL A 35 18.66 -11.51 -18.92
N TRP A 36 18.53 -11.84 -20.21
CA TRP A 36 17.24 -11.88 -20.89
C TRP A 36 16.29 -12.92 -20.28
N ALA A 37 16.78 -14.12 -19.95
CA ALA A 37 15.99 -15.15 -19.30
C ALA A 37 15.53 -14.73 -17.90
N VAL A 38 16.41 -14.11 -17.09
CA VAL A 38 16.04 -13.58 -15.76
C VAL A 38 15.01 -12.46 -15.88
N LEU A 39 15.17 -11.50 -16.79
CA LEU A 39 14.20 -10.43 -17.01
C LEU A 39 12.85 -10.95 -17.51
N ARG A 40 12.85 -11.91 -18.44
CA ARG A 40 11.62 -12.52 -18.97
C ARG A 40 10.91 -13.38 -17.94
N PHE A 41 11.63 -14.20 -17.17
CA PHE A 41 11.03 -15.03 -16.12
C PHE A 41 10.56 -14.21 -14.93
N THR A 42 11.25 -13.13 -14.55
CA THR A 42 10.79 -12.22 -13.48
C THR A 42 9.58 -11.39 -13.91
N SER A 43 9.50 -10.99 -15.17
CA SER A 43 8.34 -10.30 -15.74
C SER A 43 7.10 -11.20 -15.82
N LEU A 44 7.26 -12.46 -16.26
CA LEU A 44 6.18 -13.45 -16.32
C LEU A 44 5.71 -13.85 -14.91
N ARG A 45 6.63 -14.08 -13.97
CA ARG A 45 6.29 -14.30 -12.55
C ARG A 45 5.53 -13.13 -11.94
N ARG A 46 5.73 -11.90 -12.39
CA ARG A 46 4.98 -10.73 -11.87
C ARG A 46 3.51 -10.76 -12.26
N HIS A 47 3.18 -11.32 -13.42
CA HIS A 47 1.78 -11.48 -13.86
C HIS A 47 1.14 -12.76 -13.30
N GLU A 48 1.88 -13.87 -13.24
CA GLU A 48 1.39 -15.14 -12.66
C GLU A 48 1.27 -15.10 -11.12
N ASN A 49 2.18 -14.44 -10.40
CA ASN A 49 2.05 -14.31 -8.93
C ASN A 49 0.91 -13.38 -8.52
N ASN A 50 0.41 -12.54 -9.42
CA ASN A 50 -0.83 -11.85 -9.14
C ASN A 50 -1.99 -12.83 -9.29
N SER A 51 -2.16 -13.56 -10.40
CA SER A 51 -3.33 -14.44 -10.58
C SER A 51 -3.38 -15.69 -9.68
N VAL A 52 -2.23 -16.28 -9.33
CA VAL A 52 -2.19 -17.54 -8.55
C VAL A 52 -2.37 -17.31 -7.04
N PHE A 53 -1.98 -16.17 -6.49
CA PHE A 53 -2.18 -15.86 -5.06
C PHE A 53 -3.62 -15.45 -4.70
N PHE A 54 -4.44 -15.03 -5.68
CA PHE A 54 -5.84 -14.73 -5.40
C PHE A 54 -6.69 -15.98 -5.20
N SER A 55 -6.30 -17.15 -5.73
CA SER A 55 -7.17 -18.34 -5.75
C SER A 55 -7.27 -19.05 -4.40
N ASP A 56 -6.19 -19.17 -3.63
CA ASP A 56 -6.22 -19.90 -2.35
C ASP A 56 -6.71 -19.01 -1.18
N ALA A 57 -6.28 -17.75 -1.13
CA ALA A 57 -6.79 -16.80 -0.13
C ALA A 57 -8.28 -16.48 -0.32
N ALA A 58 -8.81 -16.62 -1.55
CA ALA A 58 -10.24 -16.46 -1.87
C ALA A 58 -11.10 -17.66 -1.44
N THR A 59 -10.51 -18.82 -1.14
CA THR A 59 -11.18 -19.85 -0.33
C THR A 59 -11.14 -19.49 1.16
N LEU A 60 -11.40 -18.21 1.47
CA LEU A 60 -12.14 -17.90 2.70
C LEU A 60 -13.29 -18.91 2.69
N ARG A 61 -13.34 -19.80 3.67
CA ARG A 61 -14.48 -20.71 3.84
C ARG A 61 -15.69 -19.83 4.06
N THR A 62 -16.27 -19.35 2.97
CA THR A 62 -17.57 -18.74 2.94
C THR A 62 -18.50 -19.80 3.53
N SER A 63 -19.51 -19.37 4.27
CA SER A 63 -20.54 -20.29 4.77
C SER A 63 -21.17 -21.09 3.62
N ASP A 64 -21.03 -20.58 2.38
CA ASP A 64 -21.51 -21.19 1.15
C ASP A 64 -20.43 -21.06 0.03
N PRO A 65 -19.57 -22.09 -0.18
CA PRO A 65 -18.57 -22.10 -1.25
C PRO A 65 -19.20 -22.11 -2.65
N ASP A 66 -20.42 -22.65 -2.78
CA ASP A 66 -21.14 -22.71 -4.04
C ASP A 66 -21.66 -21.32 -4.43
N LEU A 67 -22.07 -20.49 -3.46
CA LEU A 67 -22.42 -19.09 -3.69
C LEU A 67 -21.21 -18.29 -4.20
N TRP A 68 -20.02 -18.47 -3.59
CA TRP A 68 -18.81 -17.81 -4.06
C TRP A 68 -18.48 -18.19 -5.51
N ALA A 69 -18.47 -19.49 -5.82
CA ALA A 69 -18.17 -19.99 -7.16
C ALA A 69 -19.17 -19.44 -8.20
N ARG A 70 -20.48 -19.55 -7.92
CA ARG A 70 -21.54 -19.01 -8.80
C ARG A 70 -21.40 -17.51 -9.03
N ASN A 71 -21.11 -16.74 -7.99
CA ASN A 71 -20.94 -15.29 -8.12
C ASN A 71 -19.65 -14.89 -8.81
N MET A 72 -18.58 -15.68 -8.67
CA MET A 72 -17.35 -15.49 -9.43
C MET A 72 -17.56 -15.77 -10.92
N ASP A 73 -18.33 -16.81 -11.25
CA ASP A 73 -18.70 -17.14 -12.63
C ASP A 73 -19.58 -16.04 -13.22
N LYS A 74 -20.61 -15.59 -12.47
CA LYS A 74 -21.41 -14.40 -12.83
C LYS A 74 -20.55 -13.15 -12.96
N LEU A 75 -19.53 -12.93 -12.15
CA LEU A 75 -18.67 -11.75 -12.30
C LEU A 75 -17.90 -11.80 -13.63
N LYS A 76 -17.35 -12.96 -13.97
CA LYS A 76 -16.46 -13.18 -15.12
C LYS A 76 -17.16 -13.49 -16.44
N GLU A 77 -18.45 -13.82 -16.41
CA GLU A 77 -19.17 -14.19 -17.64
C GLU A 77 -19.09 -13.06 -18.69
N PRO A 78 -18.81 -13.40 -19.96
CA PRO A 78 -18.66 -12.41 -21.02
C PRO A 78 -19.95 -11.63 -21.23
N ARG A 79 -19.81 -10.33 -21.54
CA ARG A 79 -20.94 -9.47 -21.88
C ARG A 79 -21.22 -9.59 -23.37
N ALA A 80 -22.49 -9.67 -23.76
CA ALA A 80 -22.87 -9.72 -25.16
C ALA A 80 -22.36 -8.46 -25.88
N GLU A 81 -21.73 -8.63 -27.05
CA GLU A 81 -21.03 -7.58 -27.82
C GLU A 81 -21.92 -6.40 -28.26
N SER A 82 -23.22 -6.43 -27.96
CA SER A 82 -24.18 -5.35 -28.20
C SER A 82 -23.98 -4.10 -27.34
N GLU A 83 -22.99 -4.07 -26.45
CA GLU A 83 -22.77 -3.00 -25.47
C GLU A 83 -21.54 -2.12 -25.76
N ASN A 84 -21.32 -1.74 -27.02
CA ASN A 84 -20.46 -0.58 -27.35
C ASN A 84 -21.14 0.75 -26.93
N VAL A 85 -21.66 0.79 -25.71
CA VAL A 85 -22.23 2.00 -25.11
C VAL A 85 -21.08 2.91 -24.73
N ALA A 86 -21.08 4.13 -25.26
CA ALA A 86 -20.11 5.13 -24.87
C ALA A 86 -20.19 5.37 -23.36
N ILE A 87 -19.04 5.31 -22.69
CA ILE A 87 -18.94 5.58 -21.26
C ILE A 87 -18.94 7.10 -21.07
N GLU A 88 -19.98 7.62 -20.43
CA GLU A 88 -20.10 9.02 -20.06
C GLU A 88 -19.81 9.16 -18.57
N ILE A 89 -18.77 9.91 -18.21
CA ILE A 89 -18.37 10.10 -16.81
C ILE A 89 -19.08 11.35 -16.28
N PRO A 90 -20.02 11.24 -15.33
CA PRO A 90 -20.70 12.39 -14.72
C PRO A 90 -19.70 13.34 -14.04
N SER A 91 -20.05 14.62 -13.92
CA SER A 91 -19.20 15.63 -13.26
C SER A 91 -18.85 15.27 -11.83
N GLU A 92 -19.80 14.66 -11.13
CA GLU A 92 -19.75 14.31 -9.71
C GLU A 92 -18.65 13.26 -9.43
N LEU A 93 -18.31 12.43 -10.43
CA LEU A 93 -17.28 11.41 -10.32
C LEU A 93 -15.92 11.88 -10.87
N ARG A 94 -15.82 13.12 -11.36
CA ARG A 94 -14.55 13.73 -11.78
C ARG A 94 -13.86 14.36 -10.57
N HIS A 95 -12.55 14.59 -10.70
CA HIS A 95 -11.85 15.41 -9.73
C HIS A 95 -12.41 16.84 -9.76
N TYR A 96 -12.56 17.43 -8.58
CA TYR A 96 -12.74 18.87 -8.40
C TYR A 96 -11.59 19.65 -9.04
N GLU A 97 -11.81 20.93 -9.33
CA GLU A 97 -10.76 21.84 -9.81
C GLU A 97 -9.58 21.87 -8.82
N ASP A 98 -9.89 22.02 -7.52
CA ASP A 98 -8.93 21.74 -6.45
C ASP A 98 -8.99 20.25 -6.06
N ARG A 99 -7.94 19.51 -6.42
CA ARG A 99 -7.85 18.06 -6.16
C ARG A 99 -7.87 17.70 -4.67
N HIS A 100 -7.54 18.64 -3.78
CA HIS A 100 -7.56 18.40 -2.34
C HIS A 100 -8.97 18.44 -1.76
N TRP A 101 -9.93 19.09 -2.45
CA TRP A 101 -11.30 19.22 -1.97
C TRP A 101 -11.95 17.86 -1.67
N PHE A 102 -11.71 16.87 -2.52
CA PHE A 102 -12.20 15.51 -2.32
C PHE A 102 -11.73 14.90 -0.99
N LEU A 103 -10.43 15.02 -0.68
CA LEU A 103 -9.86 14.49 0.56
C LEU A 103 -10.26 15.37 1.75
N ALA A 104 -10.31 16.69 1.58
CA ALA A 104 -10.73 17.63 2.59
C ALA A 104 -12.18 17.40 3.03
N THR A 105 -13.08 17.02 2.12
CA THR A 105 -14.46 16.61 2.44
C THR A 105 -14.47 15.44 3.43
N GLN A 106 -13.57 14.47 3.24
CA GLN A 106 -13.50 13.27 4.07
C GLN A 106 -12.84 13.56 5.42
N VAL A 107 -11.79 14.40 5.44
CA VAL A 107 -11.18 14.90 6.68
C VAL A 107 -12.18 15.73 7.50
N ALA A 108 -12.99 16.56 6.85
CA ALA A 108 -14.04 17.33 7.49
C ALA A 108 -15.06 16.42 8.19
N GLU A 109 -15.47 15.33 7.55
CA GLU A 109 -16.35 14.33 8.17
C GLU A 109 -15.70 13.68 9.40
N VAL A 110 -14.44 13.27 9.27
CA VAL A 110 -13.66 12.69 10.37
C VAL A 110 -13.60 13.63 11.56
N LYS A 111 -13.33 14.93 11.33
CA LYS A 111 -13.31 15.95 12.38
C LYS A 111 -14.68 16.19 13.00
N LYS A 112 -15.72 16.34 12.17
CA LYS A 112 -17.11 16.59 12.59
C LYS A 112 -17.58 15.54 13.60
N PHE A 113 -17.25 14.28 13.36
CA PHE A 113 -17.69 13.15 14.18
C PHE A 113 -16.61 12.58 15.10
N ASN A 114 -15.44 13.21 15.16
CA ASN A 114 -14.27 12.72 15.91
C ASN A 114 -13.99 11.24 15.63
N VAL A 115 -14.00 10.87 14.35
CA VAL A 115 -13.82 9.49 13.91
C VAL A 115 -12.37 9.07 14.16
N GLN A 116 -12.16 8.10 15.03
CA GLN A 116 -10.83 7.52 15.20
C GLN A 116 -10.46 6.70 13.95
N PRO A 117 -9.35 7.02 13.26
CA PRO A 117 -8.84 6.17 12.19
C PRO A 117 -8.17 4.91 12.78
N VAL A 118 -8.26 3.82 12.02
CA VAL A 118 -7.65 2.54 12.34
C VAL A 118 -6.16 2.60 12.02
N GLN A 119 -5.31 2.59 13.04
CA GLN A 119 -3.85 2.62 12.85
C GLN A 119 -3.31 1.28 12.38
N ASP A 120 -3.73 0.19 13.04
CA ASP A 120 -3.24 -1.17 12.82
C ASP A 120 -4.35 -2.21 13.04
N PHE A 121 -3.99 -3.49 12.98
CA PHE A 121 -4.92 -4.59 13.18
C PHE A 121 -5.42 -4.73 14.63
N VAL A 122 -4.68 -4.22 15.63
CA VAL A 122 -5.12 -4.25 17.03
C VAL A 122 -6.27 -3.27 17.22
N ASP A 123 -6.12 -2.05 16.71
CA ASP A 123 -7.19 -1.04 16.75
C ASP A 123 -8.44 -1.57 16.05
N LEU A 124 -8.28 -2.20 14.87
CA LEU A 124 -9.38 -2.78 14.13
C LEU A 124 -10.12 -3.86 14.93
N ALA A 125 -9.38 -4.79 15.53
CA ALA A 125 -9.95 -5.84 16.37
C ALA A 125 -10.70 -5.24 17.57
N ALA A 126 -10.12 -4.26 18.25
CA ALA A 126 -10.75 -3.58 19.37
C ALA A 126 -12.02 -2.82 18.96
N MET A 127 -12.00 -2.16 17.80
CA MET A 127 -13.18 -1.46 17.25
C MET A 127 -14.31 -2.43 16.86
N ILE A 128 -13.97 -3.60 16.32
CA ILE A 128 -14.94 -4.67 16.06
C ILE A 128 -15.56 -5.16 17.37
N GLN A 129 -14.76 -5.41 18.40
CA GLN A 129 -15.26 -5.83 19.73
C GLN A 129 -16.20 -4.78 20.36
N ARG A 130 -15.96 -3.49 20.12
CA ARG A 130 -16.83 -2.40 20.59
C ARG A 130 -18.06 -2.17 19.70
N GLY A 131 -18.19 -2.88 18.58
CA GLY A 131 -19.29 -2.71 17.63
C GLY A 131 -19.20 -1.45 16.75
N GLU A 132 -18.04 -0.78 16.74
CA GLU A 132 -17.82 0.38 15.87
C GLU A 132 -17.59 -0.02 14.40
N MET A 133 -17.08 -1.23 14.20
CA MET A 133 -16.85 -1.86 12.91
C MET A 133 -17.63 -3.17 12.84
N VAL A 134 -18.23 -3.44 11.69
CA VAL A 134 -19.00 -4.66 11.44
C VAL A 134 -18.29 -5.49 10.38
N PRO A 135 -18.04 -6.79 10.64
CA PRO A 135 -17.52 -7.67 9.62
C PRO A 135 -18.50 -7.85 8.46
N VAL A 136 -18.00 -7.74 7.24
CA VAL A 136 -18.74 -7.86 5.99
C VAL A 136 -18.62 -9.30 5.49
N GLN A 137 -19.73 -9.85 4.97
CA GLN A 137 -19.70 -11.17 4.35
C GLN A 137 -18.85 -11.14 3.08
N ALA A 138 -18.04 -12.17 2.85
CA ALA A 138 -17.15 -12.20 1.67
C ALA A 138 -17.95 -12.27 0.35
N VAL A 139 -19.13 -12.88 0.39
CA VAL A 139 -20.06 -12.97 -0.72
C VAL A 139 -21.49 -12.94 -0.21
N THR A 140 -22.36 -12.27 -0.94
CA THR A 140 -23.82 -12.35 -0.85
C THR A 140 -24.36 -12.48 -2.27
N ASP A 141 -25.67 -12.67 -2.45
CA ASP A 141 -26.26 -12.63 -3.80
C ASP A 141 -25.99 -11.30 -4.53
N THR A 142 -25.88 -10.20 -3.78
CA THR A 142 -25.79 -8.83 -4.35
C THR A 142 -24.37 -8.29 -4.52
N TYR A 143 -23.37 -8.85 -3.83
CA TYR A 143 -21.98 -8.38 -3.94
C TYR A 143 -20.96 -9.48 -3.64
N ILE A 144 -19.74 -9.27 -4.11
CA ILE A 144 -18.59 -10.14 -3.86
C ILE A 144 -17.36 -9.30 -3.50
N LEU A 145 -16.66 -9.67 -2.42
CA LEU A 145 -15.41 -9.06 -2.01
C LEU A 145 -14.27 -9.62 -2.88
N TYR A 146 -13.95 -8.95 -3.98
CA TYR A 146 -12.99 -9.39 -4.98
C TYR A 146 -11.59 -8.79 -4.75
N GLY A 147 -10.65 -9.58 -4.26
CA GLY A 147 -9.26 -9.13 -4.06
C GLY A 147 -9.05 -8.28 -2.81
N VAL A 148 -10.06 -8.17 -1.95
CA VAL A 148 -9.92 -7.60 -0.61
C VAL A 148 -8.82 -8.35 0.14
N ALA A 149 -7.93 -7.60 0.79
CA ALA A 149 -6.83 -8.14 1.60
C ALA A 149 -5.81 -9.03 0.86
N ALA A 150 -5.76 -9.00 -0.47
CA ALA A 150 -4.88 -9.90 -1.25
C ALA A 150 -3.37 -9.72 -1.03
N ARG A 151 -2.93 -8.66 -0.35
CA ARG A 151 -1.52 -8.45 0.03
C ARG A 151 -1.23 -8.80 1.49
N THR A 152 -2.19 -9.37 2.18
CA THR A 152 -2.02 -9.83 3.56
C THR A 152 -1.14 -11.07 3.58
N ASP A 153 -0.20 -11.11 4.52
CA ASP A 153 0.66 -12.25 4.77
C ASP A 153 0.36 -12.87 6.15
N GLY A 154 0.99 -14.02 6.41
CA GLY A 154 0.94 -14.70 7.70
C GLY A 154 1.96 -14.20 8.72
N SER A 155 2.53 -13.00 8.56
CA SER A 155 3.41 -12.42 9.57
C SER A 155 2.67 -12.22 10.90
N ALA A 156 3.40 -12.05 12.00
CA ALA A 156 2.82 -11.72 13.28
C ALA A 156 1.98 -10.44 13.22
N PHE A 157 1.08 -10.27 14.19
CA PHE A 157 0.42 -9.00 14.39
C PHE A 157 1.40 -8.00 14.99
N THR A 158 1.18 -6.72 14.75
CA THR A 158 2.07 -5.66 15.21
C THR A 158 1.26 -4.46 15.67
N ARG A 159 1.77 -3.75 16.67
CA ARG A 159 1.33 -2.40 17.00
C ARG A 159 2.06 -1.38 16.13
N TYR A 160 1.35 -0.40 15.57
CA TYR A 160 1.96 0.71 14.85
C TYR A 160 2.17 1.89 15.80
N VAL A 161 3.43 2.17 16.17
CA VAL A 161 3.79 3.23 17.12
C VAL A 161 4.94 4.05 16.56
N ALA A 162 4.79 5.37 16.53
CA ALA A 162 5.83 6.30 16.08
C ALA A 162 6.43 5.91 14.70
N ASN A 163 5.57 5.57 13.75
CA ASN A 163 5.93 5.10 12.41
C ASN A 163 6.72 3.78 12.35
N GLN A 164 6.68 2.98 13.42
CA GLN A 164 7.34 1.68 13.52
C GLN A 164 6.33 0.57 13.81
N ASN A 165 6.59 -0.61 13.25
CA ASN A 165 5.85 -1.83 13.58
C ASN A 165 6.53 -2.53 14.75
N VAL A 166 5.79 -2.77 15.83
CA VAL A 166 6.25 -3.53 16.99
C VAL A 166 5.51 -4.85 17.00
N GLU A 167 6.22 -5.95 16.82
CA GLU A 167 5.63 -7.29 16.85
C GLU A 167 4.97 -7.58 18.20
N LEU A 168 3.75 -8.09 18.14
CA LEU A 168 2.99 -8.51 19.31
C LEU A 168 3.34 -9.96 19.62
N ASN A 169 3.77 -10.18 20.85
CA ASN A 169 4.15 -11.48 21.36
C ASN A 169 3.41 -11.71 22.66
N ASP A 170 2.94 -12.94 22.90
CA ASP A 170 2.64 -13.39 24.25
C ASP A 170 3.93 -13.57 25.06
N ASP A 171 3.79 -13.81 26.37
CA ASP A 171 4.93 -13.99 27.27
C ASP A 171 5.86 -15.15 26.88
N THR A 172 5.34 -16.19 26.21
CA THR A 172 6.13 -17.34 25.78
C THR A 172 6.88 -17.02 24.49
N ALA A 173 6.17 -16.52 23.48
CA ALA A 173 6.74 -16.07 22.20
C ALA A 173 7.80 -14.99 22.40
N LEU A 174 7.60 -14.06 23.33
CA LEU A 174 8.57 -13.02 23.66
C LEU A 174 9.86 -13.61 24.25
N ARG A 175 9.74 -14.54 25.20
CA ARG A 175 10.91 -15.25 25.77
C ARG A 175 11.66 -16.03 24.70
N ASP A 176 10.93 -16.74 23.85
CA ASP A 176 11.51 -17.50 22.74
C ASP A 176 12.22 -16.58 21.74
N ALA A 177 11.65 -15.42 21.42
CA ALA A 177 12.27 -14.42 20.56
C ALA A 177 13.59 -13.91 21.15
N TYR A 178 13.64 -13.61 22.45
CA TYR A 178 14.89 -13.25 23.13
C TYR A 178 15.94 -14.36 23.07
N VAL A 179 15.57 -15.61 23.37
CA VAL A 179 16.48 -16.77 23.31
C VAL A 179 17.01 -16.98 21.89
N GLN A 180 16.16 -16.84 20.87
CA GLN A 180 16.57 -16.96 19.47
C GLN A 180 17.56 -15.87 19.07
N LEU A 181 17.31 -14.61 19.45
CA LEU A 181 18.20 -13.50 19.16
C LEU A 181 19.57 -13.70 19.83
N GLU A 182 19.60 -14.10 21.10
CA GLU A 182 20.85 -14.36 21.83
C GLU A 182 21.64 -15.54 21.25
N SER A 183 20.96 -16.62 20.89
CA SER A 183 21.57 -17.78 20.22
C SER A 183 22.17 -17.39 18.86
N ALA A 184 21.43 -16.62 18.06
CA ALA A 184 21.88 -16.14 16.77
C ALA A 184 23.07 -15.18 16.90
N HIS A 185 23.05 -14.29 17.88
CA HIS A 185 24.15 -13.38 18.21
C HIS A 185 25.44 -14.14 18.53
N ALA A 186 25.38 -15.10 19.47
CA ALA A 186 26.53 -15.92 19.84
C ALA A 186 27.08 -16.72 18.66
N LYS A 187 26.21 -17.28 17.80
CA LYS A 187 26.61 -17.98 16.59
C LYS A 187 27.32 -17.06 15.59
N LEU A 188 26.78 -15.87 15.35
CA LEU A 188 27.36 -14.87 14.45
C LEU A 188 28.71 -14.39 14.94
N GLN A 189 28.85 -14.11 16.24
CA GLN A 189 30.13 -13.76 16.85
C GLN A 189 31.19 -14.84 16.61
N LYS A 190 30.85 -16.12 16.85
CA LYS A 190 31.77 -17.24 16.61
C LYS A 190 32.21 -17.33 15.13
N VAL A 191 31.27 -17.16 14.19
CA VAL A 191 31.58 -17.16 12.75
C VAL A 191 32.50 -15.99 12.38
N ILE A 192 32.21 -14.79 12.88
CA ILE A 192 33.01 -13.59 12.66
C ILE A 192 34.44 -13.78 13.18
N THR A 193 34.62 -14.28 14.40
CA THR A 193 35.95 -14.56 14.97
C THR A 193 36.73 -15.60 14.14
N ASN A 194 36.04 -16.64 13.66
CA ASN A 194 36.66 -17.65 12.80
C ASN A 194 37.10 -17.05 11.44
N LEU A 195 36.26 -16.22 10.81
CA LEU A 195 36.58 -15.53 9.56
C LEU A 195 37.76 -14.58 9.73
N GLN A 196 37.80 -13.81 10.82
CA GLN A 196 38.92 -12.94 11.16
C GLN A 196 40.23 -13.74 11.33
N THR A 197 40.17 -14.89 12.00
CA THR A 197 41.32 -15.79 12.18
C THR A 197 41.80 -16.34 10.83
N GLN A 198 40.90 -16.77 9.96
CA GLN A 198 41.23 -17.24 8.60
C GLN A 198 41.84 -16.14 7.74
N LEU A 199 41.29 -14.94 7.82
CA LEU A 199 41.81 -13.78 7.10
C LEU A 199 43.23 -13.44 7.58
N ALA A 200 43.48 -13.45 8.89
CA ALA A 200 44.81 -13.23 9.47
C ALA A 200 45.82 -14.33 9.09
N ALA A 201 45.38 -15.58 8.95
CA ALA A 201 46.23 -16.72 8.56
C ALA A 201 46.51 -16.81 7.06
N SER A 202 45.79 -16.04 6.22
CA SER A 202 45.93 -16.09 4.77
C SER A 202 47.25 -15.44 4.31
N LYS A 203 48.01 -16.13 3.45
CA LYS A 203 49.32 -15.66 2.97
C LYS A 203 49.18 -14.45 2.04
N LYS A 204 50.11 -13.49 2.16
CA LYS A 204 50.30 -12.39 1.19
C LYS A 204 50.56 -12.99 -0.20
N GLY A 205 49.56 -12.91 -1.08
CA GLY A 205 49.61 -13.47 -2.44
C GLY A 205 48.32 -14.17 -2.88
N ALA A 206 47.40 -14.50 -1.96
CA ALA A 206 46.10 -15.11 -2.27
C ALA A 206 44.97 -14.06 -2.33
N GLY A 207 45.16 -12.97 -3.06
CA GLY A 207 44.27 -11.79 -3.05
C GLY A 207 42.79 -12.13 -3.23
N ALA A 208 42.43 -12.96 -4.20
CA ALA A 208 41.03 -13.34 -4.44
C ALA A 208 40.36 -14.03 -3.24
N LYS A 209 41.09 -14.89 -2.50
CA LYS A 209 40.57 -15.57 -1.32
C LYS A 209 40.42 -14.61 -0.13
N GLN A 210 41.34 -13.65 0.00
CA GLN A 210 41.25 -12.60 1.02
C GLN A 210 40.02 -11.71 0.78
N ASP A 211 39.80 -11.32 -0.48
CA ASP A 211 38.64 -10.51 -0.87
C ASP A 211 37.31 -11.24 -0.58
N GLU A 212 37.25 -12.55 -0.86
CA GLU A 212 36.07 -13.37 -0.56
C GLU A 212 35.81 -13.47 0.95
N LEU A 213 36.84 -13.78 1.75
CA LEU A 213 36.74 -13.82 3.21
C LEU A 213 36.33 -12.47 3.80
N GLN A 214 36.86 -11.37 3.28
CA GLN A 214 36.49 -10.02 3.72
C GLN A 214 35.03 -9.71 3.39
N LYS A 215 34.57 -10.05 2.19
CA LYS A 215 33.17 -9.85 1.78
C LYS A 215 32.21 -10.66 2.65
N GLU A 216 32.57 -11.89 3.00
CA GLU A 216 31.77 -12.71 3.93
C GLU A 216 31.77 -12.11 5.35
N LEU A 217 32.92 -11.67 5.85
CA LEU A 217 33.05 -11.01 7.14
C LEU A 217 32.15 -9.78 7.23
N ASP A 218 32.18 -8.91 6.23
CA ASP A 218 31.33 -7.71 6.17
C ASP A 218 29.85 -8.07 6.13
N ALA A 219 29.47 -9.14 5.43
CA ALA A 219 28.09 -9.62 5.40
C ALA A 219 27.63 -10.12 6.77
N ARG A 220 28.45 -10.91 7.48
CA ARG A 220 28.14 -11.41 8.83
C ARG A 220 28.12 -10.31 9.88
N GLN A 221 28.98 -9.29 9.76
CA GLN A 221 28.92 -8.12 10.63
C GLN A 221 27.64 -7.30 10.44
N ARG A 222 27.17 -7.14 9.20
CA ARG A 222 25.84 -6.53 8.94
C ARG A 222 24.71 -7.35 9.55
N GLU A 223 24.78 -8.67 9.45
CA GLU A 223 23.80 -9.58 10.06
C GLU A 223 23.79 -9.48 11.59
N LEU A 224 24.98 -9.40 12.22
CA LEU A 224 25.11 -9.20 13.67
C LEU A 224 24.50 -7.87 14.12
N ARG A 225 24.78 -6.77 13.42
CA ARG A 225 24.17 -5.46 13.71
C ARG A 225 22.65 -5.49 13.60
N SER A 226 22.12 -6.13 12.55
CA SER A 226 20.68 -6.33 12.39
C SER A 226 20.06 -7.12 13.55
N ASN A 227 20.76 -8.15 14.05
CA ASN A 227 20.33 -8.91 15.22
C ASN A 227 20.34 -8.06 16.50
N GLU A 228 21.39 -7.25 16.71
CA GLU A 228 21.49 -6.31 17.83
C GLU A 228 20.40 -5.24 17.78
N ASP A 229 20.12 -4.69 16.59
CA ASP A 229 19.04 -3.72 16.36
C ASP A 229 17.66 -4.33 16.69
N ASN A 230 17.42 -5.58 16.29
CA ASN A 230 16.18 -6.29 16.62
C ASN A 230 16.03 -6.51 18.13
N LYS A 231 17.11 -6.90 18.83
CA LYS A 231 17.09 -7.04 20.30
C LYS A 231 16.85 -5.69 20.98
N ALA A 232 17.55 -4.64 20.54
CA ALA A 232 17.35 -3.29 21.05
C ALA A 232 15.92 -2.78 20.83
N GLN A 233 15.29 -3.17 19.72
CA GLN A 233 13.88 -2.87 19.46
C GLN A 233 12.96 -3.60 20.45
N LEU A 234 13.18 -4.90 20.72
CA LEU A 234 12.42 -5.61 21.76
C LEU A 234 12.63 -4.98 23.13
N ASP A 235 13.87 -4.67 23.50
CA ASP A 235 14.20 -4.02 24.78
C ASP A 235 13.55 -2.64 24.93
N LYS A 236 13.45 -1.88 23.84
CA LYS A 236 12.78 -0.57 23.84
C LYS A 236 11.29 -0.69 24.19
N TYR A 237 10.60 -1.70 23.69
CA TYR A 237 9.14 -1.82 23.81
C TYR A 237 8.69 -2.76 24.94
N TYR A 238 9.41 -3.85 25.16
CA TYR A 238 9.14 -4.90 26.15
C TYR A 238 10.12 -4.90 27.34
N GLY A 239 11.23 -4.16 27.28
CA GLY A 239 12.23 -4.16 28.35
C GLY A 239 11.75 -3.40 29.60
N ARG A 240 12.11 -3.94 30.77
CA ARG A 240 11.78 -3.39 32.10
C ARG A 240 12.30 -1.98 32.36
N SER A 241 13.28 -1.53 31.57
CA SER A 241 13.97 -0.25 31.72
C SER A 241 13.35 0.87 30.89
N SER A 242 12.34 0.60 30.05
CA SER A 242 11.66 1.67 29.36
C SER A 242 10.89 2.48 30.40
N SER A 243 11.29 3.74 30.57
CA SER A 243 10.64 4.69 31.48
C SER A 243 9.18 4.97 31.10
N SER A 244 8.73 4.44 29.97
CA SER A 244 7.33 4.20 29.64
C SER A 244 6.86 2.87 30.26
N SER A 245 6.72 2.80 31.58
CA SER A 245 6.23 1.63 32.33
C SER A 245 4.83 1.11 31.93
N GLY A 246 4.19 1.72 30.92
CA GLY A 246 2.96 1.25 30.30
C GLY A 246 3.14 0.50 28.97
N SER A 247 4.30 0.52 28.30
CA SER A 247 4.41 -0.04 26.93
C SER A 247 4.29 -1.56 26.91
N GLN A 248 5.05 -2.27 27.76
CA GLN A 248 5.02 -3.74 27.81
C GLN A 248 3.63 -4.26 28.18
N ALA A 249 3.06 -3.75 29.28
CA ALA A 249 1.74 -4.16 29.74
C ALA A 249 0.65 -3.86 28.70
N THR A 250 0.78 -2.76 27.96
CA THR A 250 -0.14 -2.44 26.86
C THR A 250 0.01 -3.42 25.71
N LEU A 251 1.21 -3.75 25.26
CA LEU A 251 1.43 -4.69 24.15
C LEU A 251 0.96 -6.12 24.48
N LEU A 252 1.19 -6.58 25.71
CA LEU A 252 0.67 -7.87 26.18
C LEU A 252 -0.86 -7.87 26.20
N ARG A 253 -1.48 -6.81 26.74
CA ARG A 253 -2.94 -6.66 26.73
C ARG A 253 -3.51 -6.57 25.31
N ASP A 254 -2.81 -5.92 24.40
CA ASP A 254 -3.17 -5.82 22.99
C ASP A 254 -3.12 -7.20 22.32
N TYR A 255 -2.10 -8.01 22.63
CA TYR A 255 -2.04 -9.42 22.21
C TYR A 255 -3.20 -10.23 22.80
N ASP A 256 -3.45 -10.14 24.10
CA ASP A 256 -4.55 -10.86 24.77
C ASP A 256 -5.91 -10.49 24.16
N SER A 257 -6.10 -9.22 23.80
CA SER A 257 -7.33 -8.74 23.16
C SER A 257 -7.52 -9.35 21.77
N LEU A 258 -6.45 -9.44 20.97
CA LEU A 258 -6.44 -10.13 19.69
C LEU A 258 -6.70 -11.63 19.85
N GLU A 259 -6.05 -12.28 20.81
CA GLU A 259 -6.24 -13.71 21.08
C GLU A 259 -7.69 -14.00 21.51
N ASN A 260 -8.27 -13.14 22.34
CA ASN A 260 -9.66 -13.28 22.77
C ASN A 260 -10.65 -13.11 21.62
N LEU A 261 -10.41 -12.17 20.70
CA LEU A 261 -11.19 -12.09 19.46
C LEU A 261 -11.00 -13.36 18.62
N ALA A 262 -9.76 -13.81 18.46
CA ALA A 262 -9.40 -14.96 17.64
C ALA A 262 -10.00 -16.28 18.13
N LYS A 263 -10.37 -16.41 19.42
CA LYS A 263 -11.03 -17.62 19.97
C LYS A 263 -12.39 -17.91 19.34
N ASP A 264 -13.15 -16.87 19.02
CA ASP A 264 -14.43 -16.98 18.32
C ASP A 264 -14.69 -15.71 17.51
N PHE A 265 -14.15 -15.66 16.30
CA PHE A 265 -14.43 -14.60 15.36
C PHE A 265 -15.20 -15.15 14.16
N ARG A 266 -16.47 -14.74 14.06
CA ARG A 266 -17.41 -15.19 13.03
C ARG A 266 -17.64 -16.71 13.03
N GLY A 267 -17.70 -17.31 14.23
CA GLY A 267 -17.95 -18.74 14.39
C GLY A 267 -16.73 -19.63 14.08
N ARG A 268 -15.52 -19.04 14.07
CA ARG A 268 -14.27 -19.75 13.85
C ARG A 268 -13.22 -19.29 14.87
N SER A 269 -12.40 -20.24 15.32
CA SER A 269 -11.18 -19.95 16.07
C SER A 269 -9.96 -19.84 15.14
N PHE A 270 -8.99 -19.01 15.51
CA PHE A 270 -7.73 -18.80 14.81
C PHE A 270 -6.56 -18.98 15.78
N ASP A 271 -5.59 -19.82 15.44
CA ASP A 271 -4.35 -19.95 16.20
C ASP A 271 -3.35 -18.87 15.77
N LEU A 272 -3.06 -17.91 16.66
CA LEU A 272 -2.13 -16.82 16.38
C LEU A 272 -0.68 -17.30 16.24
N ASN A 273 -0.33 -18.51 16.65
CA ASN A 273 0.98 -19.11 16.39
C ASN A 273 1.09 -19.70 14.98
N ASN A 274 -0.05 -19.96 14.32
CA ASN A 274 -0.11 -20.47 12.97
C ASN A 274 -0.15 -19.33 11.93
N SER A 275 0.83 -19.32 11.02
CA SER A 275 0.96 -18.30 9.96
C SER A 275 -0.28 -18.19 9.06
N ASN A 276 -0.89 -19.33 8.71
CA ASN A 276 -2.08 -19.35 7.84
C ASN A 276 -3.33 -18.82 8.56
N ASP A 277 -3.49 -19.13 9.84
CA ASP A 277 -4.60 -18.59 10.64
C ASP A 277 -4.43 -17.09 10.89
N ARG A 278 -3.21 -16.59 11.13
CA ARG A 278 -2.95 -15.14 11.19
C ARG A 278 -3.31 -14.44 9.89
N GLN A 279 -2.88 -14.99 8.74
CA GLN A 279 -3.23 -14.43 7.44
C GLN A 279 -4.73 -14.39 7.24
N THR A 280 -5.42 -15.49 7.56
CA THR A 280 -6.87 -15.59 7.43
C THR A 280 -7.58 -14.60 8.34
N LEU A 281 -7.19 -14.50 9.62
CA LEU A 281 -7.76 -13.55 10.56
C LEU A 281 -7.57 -12.10 10.08
N LYS A 282 -6.38 -11.74 9.59
CA LYS A 282 -6.12 -10.42 9.00
C LYS A 282 -7.05 -10.14 7.81
N ILE A 283 -7.28 -11.11 6.91
CA ILE A 283 -8.24 -10.95 5.81
C ILE A 283 -9.66 -10.70 6.34
N TYR A 284 -10.09 -11.45 7.36
CA TYR A 284 -11.40 -11.28 7.97
C TYR A 284 -11.55 -9.90 8.64
N LEU A 285 -10.51 -9.43 9.33
CA LEU A 285 -10.47 -8.09 9.93
C LEU A 285 -10.58 -7.01 8.85
N LEU A 286 -9.77 -7.09 7.79
CA LEU A 286 -9.84 -6.17 6.63
C LEU A 286 -11.16 -6.24 5.86
N SER A 287 -11.95 -7.28 6.09
CA SER A 287 -13.29 -7.42 5.55
C SER A 287 -14.33 -6.79 6.47
N SER A 288 -14.12 -5.54 6.89
CA SER A 288 -15.00 -4.82 7.82
C SER A 288 -15.25 -3.38 7.38
N LEU A 289 -16.41 -2.83 7.75
CA LEU A 289 -16.79 -1.43 7.55
C LEU A 289 -17.48 -0.87 8.78
N ARG A 290 -17.53 0.45 8.91
CA ARG A 290 -18.48 1.09 9.83
C ARG A 290 -19.92 0.88 9.30
N PRO A 291 -20.94 0.81 10.19
CA PRO A 291 -22.32 0.58 9.78
C PRO A 291 -22.86 1.54 8.70
N PRO A 292 -22.58 2.86 8.72
CA PRO A 292 -23.05 3.76 7.67
C PRO A 292 -22.53 3.38 6.27
N ALA A 293 -21.25 3.02 6.16
CA ALA A 293 -20.67 2.60 4.89
C ALA A 293 -21.19 1.24 4.41
N LEU A 294 -21.39 0.29 5.33
CA LEU A 294 -22.01 -1.00 4.98
C LEU A 294 -23.42 -0.80 4.42
N LYS A 295 -24.23 0.07 5.02
CA LYS A 295 -25.58 0.40 4.52
C LYS A 295 -25.54 0.95 3.09
N ILE A 296 -24.62 1.88 2.81
CA ILE A 296 -24.43 2.45 1.47
C ILE A 296 -23.99 1.37 0.47
N LEU A 297 -23.02 0.52 0.86
CA LEU A 297 -22.55 -0.58 0.03
C LEU A 297 -23.70 -1.54 -0.34
N GLU A 298 -24.50 -1.96 0.63
CA GLU A 298 -25.63 -2.88 0.41
C GLU A 298 -26.73 -2.27 -0.47
N GLU A 299 -26.96 -0.96 -0.35
CA GLU A 299 -27.92 -0.25 -1.22
C GLU A 299 -27.45 -0.21 -2.67
N ILE A 300 -26.18 0.13 -2.90
CA ILE A 300 -25.58 0.14 -4.25
C ILE A 300 -25.55 -1.27 -4.83
N ALA A 301 -25.12 -2.26 -4.04
CA ALA A 301 -25.05 -3.66 -4.44
C ALA A 301 -26.41 -4.20 -4.85
N ARG A 302 -27.46 -3.94 -4.06
CA ARG A 302 -28.84 -4.34 -4.37
C ARG A 302 -29.32 -3.70 -5.66
N ALA A 303 -29.15 -2.37 -5.82
CA ALA A 303 -29.59 -1.67 -7.03
C ALA A 303 -28.87 -2.18 -8.29
N TYR A 304 -27.57 -2.50 -8.20
CA TYR A 304 -26.81 -3.10 -9.28
C TYR A 304 -27.30 -4.52 -9.60
N HIS A 305 -27.47 -5.36 -8.58
CA HIS A 305 -27.98 -6.72 -8.72
C HIS A 305 -29.38 -6.75 -9.34
N ASP A 306 -30.31 -5.91 -8.86
CA ASP A 306 -31.68 -5.84 -9.39
C ASP A 306 -31.70 -5.44 -10.87
N LYS A 307 -30.72 -4.66 -11.33
CA LYS A 307 -30.62 -4.20 -12.71
C LYS A 307 -30.00 -5.22 -13.65
N PHE A 308 -28.99 -5.97 -13.19
CA PHE A 308 -28.15 -6.80 -14.05
C PHE A 308 -28.13 -8.29 -13.68
N ASP A 309 -28.76 -8.71 -12.59
CA ASP A 309 -28.68 -10.06 -11.98
C ASP A 309 -27.24 -10.50 -11.70
N ARG A 310 -26.41 -9.56 -11.25
CA ARG A 310 -24.97 -9.77 -11.00
C ARG A 310 -24.53 -9.21 -9.67
N PRO A 311 -23.54 -9.85 -9.01
CA PRO A 311 -22.97 -9.31 -7.79
C PRO A 311 -22.07 -8.11 -8.10
N LEU A 312 -22.16 -7.06 -7.27
CA LEU A 312 -21.25 -5.93 -7.29
C LEU A 312 -19.83 -6.36 -6.85
N PRO A 313 -18.78 -6.17 -7.67
CA PRO A 313 -17.40 -6.44 -7.28
C PRO A 313 -16.81 -5.34 -6.40
N VAL A 314 -16.53 -5.66 -5.14
CA VAL A 314 -15.93 -4.74 -4.16
C VAL A 314 -14.47 -5.12 -3.95
N SER A 315 -13.54 -4.21 -4.25
CA SER A 315 -12.10 -4.51 -4.22
C SER A 315 -11.39 -4.10 -2.94
N SER A 316 -12.02 -3.25 -2.13
CA SER A 316 -11.45 -2.85 -0.85
C SER A 316 -12.49 -2.30 0.13
N LEU A 317 -12.18 -2.39 1.42
CA LEU A 317 -12.98 -1.91 2.55
C LEU A 317 -12.05 -1.13 3.49
N ILE A 318 -12.02 -1.44 4.80
CA ILE A 318 -11.05 -0.88 5.74
C ILE A 318 -9.60 -1.21 5.33
N ARG A 319 -8.72 -0.22 5.45
CA ARG A 319 -7.26 -0.38 5.33
C ARG A 319 -6.60 0.39 6.48
N PRO A 320 -6.05 -0.29 7.50
CA PRO A 320 -5.29 0.37 8.56
C PRO A 320 -4.16 1.23 7.99
N GLU A 321 -3.81 2.31 8.66
CA GLU A 321 -2.72 3.20 8.23
C GLU A 321 -1.41 2.44 8.04
N GLN A 322 -1.11 1.51 8.96
CA GLN A 322 0.02 0.60 8.86
C GLN A 322 0.04 -0.16 7.51
N TYR A 323 -1.11 -0.71 7.11
CA TYR A 323 -1.25 -1.45 5.86
C TYR A 323 -1.08 -0.52 4.65
N GLN A 324 -1.63 0.70 4.72
CA GLN A 324 -1.44 1.73 3.71
C GLN A 324 0.04 2.11 3.54
N HIS A 325 0.81 2.24 4.62
CA HIS A 325 2.25 2.49 4.58
C HIS A 325 3.04 1.35 3.91
N VAL A 326 2.65 0.09 4.14
CA VAL A 326 3.26 -1.05 3.44
C VAL A 326 2.95 -1.00 1.95
N LEU A 327 1.69 -0.70 1.58
CA LEU A 327 1.30 -0.55 0.18
C LEU A 327 2.10 0.55 -0.53
N ARG A 328 2.40 1.66 0.14
CA ARG A 328 3.23 2.76 -0.41
C ARG A 328 4.61 2.33 -0.88
N ARG A 329 5.22 1.30 -0.25
CA ARG A 329 6.53 0.78 -0.69
C ARG A 329 6.48 0.22 -2.12
N PHE A 330 5.30 -0.21 -2.56
CA PHE A 330 5.10 -0.85 -3.86
C PHE A 330 4.19 -0.05 -4.80
N ASN A 331 3.37 0.87 -4.27
CA ASN A 331 2.47 1.73 -5.03
C ASN A 331 2.74 3.21 -4.75
N ARG A 332 3.37 3.90 -5.71
CA ARG A 332 3.66 5.34 -5.63
C ARG A 332 2.40 6.22 -5.64
N TYR A 333 1.23 5.67 -5.98
CA TYR A 333 -0.04 6.40 -6.02
C TYR A 333 -0.83 6.36 -4.70
N ALA A 334 -0.35 5.65 -3.67
CA ALA A 334 -1.01 5.64 -2.38
C ALA A 334 -0.88 7.03 -1.71
N VAL A 335 -2.03 7.61 -1.34
CA VAL A 335 -2.17 8.97 -0.81
C VAL A 335 -1.35 9.19 0.47
N LEU A 336 -0.89 10.43 0.64
CA LEU A 336 0.10 10.90 1.61
C LEU A 336 -0.49 11.83 2.68
N ILE A 337 -1.77 11.66 3.01
CA ILE A 337 -2.47 12.49 4.01
C ILE A 337 -2.51 11.81 5.37
N ASP A 338 -2.65 12.62 6.42
CA ASP A 338 -2.65 12.17 7.82
C ASP A 338 -3.82 11.24 8.15
N THR A 339 -4.91 11.26 7.38
CA THR A 339 -6.04 10.35 7.56
C THR A 339 -6.45 9.70 6.24
N PRO A 340 -5.84 8.56 5.86
CA PRO A 340 -6.25 7.81 4.68
C PRO A 340 -7.73 7.43 4.75
N PRO A 341 -8.53 7.62 3.69
CA PRO A 341 -9.99 7.46 3.78
C PRO A 341 -10.42 6.07 4.23
N HIS A 342 -9.73 5.03 3.73
CA HIS A 342 -9.98 3.65 4.13
C HIS A 342 -9.58 3.33 5.57
N SER A 343 -8.77 4.13 6.26
CA SER A 343 -8.49 3.88 7.69
C SER A 343 -9.67 4.27 8.57
N THR A 344 -10.61 5.07 8.07
CA THR A 344 -11.80 5.48 8.83
C THR A 344 -12.87 4.38 8.92
N GLY A 345 -12.85 3.40 8.01
CA GLY A 345 -13.91 2.41 7.85
C GLY A 345 -15.17 2.93 7.17
N LEU A 346 -15.16 4.18 6.67
CA LEU A 346 -16.26 4.79 5.93
C LEU A 346 -16.08 4.68 4.40
N ALA A 347 -14.93 4.20 3.94
CA ALA A 347 -14.59 4.11 2.54
C ALA A 347 -14.51 2.67 2.01
N PHE A 348 -14.90 2.48 0.75
CA PHE A 348 -14.73 1.23 0.02
C PHE A 348 -14.54 1.50 -1.48
N ASP A 349 -13.90 0.55 -2.17
CA ASP A 349 -13.65 0.64 -3.62
C ASP A 349 -14.50 -0.40 -4.37
N ILE A 350 -15.12 0.03 -5.47
CA ILE A 350 -15.84 -0.84 -6.42
C ILE A 350 -15.00 -1.02 -7.67
N ASP A 351 -14.72 -2.27 -8.07
CA ASP A 351 -13.90 -2.60 -9.23
C ASP A 351 -14.74 -2.76 -10.50
N TYR A 352 -14.63 -1.80 -11.41
CA TYR A 352 -15.46 -1.81 -12.62
C TYR A 352 -14.82 -2.54 -13.81
N ARG A 353 -13.69 -3.24 -13.64
CA ARG A 353 -13.02 -3.97 -14.74
C ARG A 353 -13.87 -5.09 -15.34
N PHE A 354 -14.79 -5.65 -14.55
CA PHE A 354 -15.69 -6.72 -14.97
C PHE A 354 -17.04 -6.19 -15.44
N MET A 355 -17.21 -4.87 -15.54
CA MET A 355 -18.46 -4.22 -15.94
C MET A 355 -18.42 -3.77 -17.40
N SER A 356 -19.51 -3.97 -18.13
CA SER A 356 -19.72 -3.36 -19.43
C SER A 356 -19.89 -1.85 -19.37
N GLY A 357 -19.94 -1.20 -20.54
CA GLY A 357 -20.23 0.24 -20.61
C GLY A 357 -21.61 0.60 -20.02
N ALA A 358 -22.61 -0.25 -20.22
CA ALA A 358 -23.95 -0.04 -19.67
C ALA A 358 -23.98 -0.18 -18.14
N GLU A 359 -23.29 -1.19 -17.62
CA GLU A 359 -23.12 -1.40 -16.17
C GLU A 359 -22.38 -0.23 -15.51
N GLN A 360 -21.29 0.23 -16.13
CA GLN A 360 -20.53 1.39 -15.65
C GLN A 360 -21.39 2.66 -15.66
N ASN A 361 -22.11 2.96 -16.75
CA ASN A 361 -22.96 4.15 -16.84
C ASN A 361 -24.09 4.13 -15.80
N PHE A 362 -24.74 2.98 -15.60
CA PHE A 362 -25.75 2.82 -14.55
C PHE A 362 -25.17 3.12 -13.17
N LEU A 363 -24.05 2.48 -12.84
CA LEU A 363 -23.45 2.63 -11.52
C LEU A 363 -22.95 4.06 -11.28
N MET A 364 -22.32 4.69 -12.28
CA MET A 364 -21.89 6.08 -12.18
C MET A 364 -23.08 7.04 -11.99
N SER A 365 -24.19 6.81 -12.68
CA SER A 365 -25.41 7.63 -12.52
C SER A 365 -26.01 7.48 -11.12
N LEU A 366 -26.02 6.24 -10.59
CA LEU A 366 -26.48 5.96 -9.23
C LEU A 366 -25.59 6.67 -8.19
N LEU A 367 -24.26 6.56 -8.34
CA LEU A 367 -23.29 7.18 -7.44
C LEU A 367 -23.35 8.72 -7.52
N ALA A 368 -23.51 9.29 -8.71
CA ALA A 368 -23.67 10.73 -8.90
C ALA A 368 -24.89 11.25 -8.13
N ARG A 369 -26.06 10.61 -8.30
CA ARG A 369 -27.27 10.95 -7.55
C ARG A 369 -27.05 10.87 -6.04
N MET A 370 -26.42 9.81 -5.53
CA MET A 370 -26.17 9.68 -4.09
C MET A 370 -25.22 10.75 -3.55
N LYS A 371 -24.29 11.25 -4.37
CA LYS A 371 -23.42 12.37 -4.05
C LYS A 371 -24.18 13.71 -4.07
N ASP A 372 -25.05 13.93 -5.05
CA ASP A 372 -25.94 15.10 -5.11
C ASP A 372 -26.91 15.16 -3.93
N ASP A 373 -27.40 14.00 -3.49
CA ASP A 373 -28.22 13.84 -2.28
C ASP A 373 -27.39 14.09 -0.99
N GLY A 374 -26.07 14.31 -1.10
CA GLY A 374 -25.18 14.58 0.02
C GLY A 374 -24.91 13.37 0.91
N ARG A 375 -25.12 12.14 0.42
CA ARG A 375 -24.99 10.91 1.22
C ARG A 375 -23.61 10.27 1.15
N ILE A 376 -22.90 10.51 0.05
CA ILE A 376 -21.55 10.00 -0.19
C ILE A 376 -20.66 11.07 -0.81
N GLU A 377 -19.35 10.88 -0.69
CA GLU A 377 -18.34 11.48 -1.55
C GLU A 377 -17.78 10.37 -2.45
N VAL A 378 -17.64 10.64 -3.75
CA VAL A 378 -17.26 9.61 -4.73
C VAL A 378 -16.37 10.18 -5.82
N LEU A 379 -15.44 9.34 -6.29
CA LEU A 379 -14.52 9.67 -7.37
C LEU A 379 -14.25 8.42 -8.22
N ARG A 380 -14.21 8.60 -9.54
CA ARG A 380 -13.65 7.59 -10.44
C ARG A 380 -12.13 7.70 -10.47
N GLU A 381 -11.45 6.74 -9.88
CA GLU A 381 -10.00 6.72 -9.83
C GLU A 381 -9.37 6.23 -11.15
N ARG A 382 -8.07 6.49 -11.32
CA ARG A 382 -7.31 5.99 -12.50
C ARG A 382 -7.17 4.45 -12.51
N GLY A 383 -7.34 3.80 -11.37
CA GLY A 383 -7.03 2.38 -11.14
C GLY A 383 -8.14 1.38 -11.50
N ALA A 384 -9.11 1.78 -12.32
CA ALA A 384 -10.31 0.99 -12.61
C ALA A 384 -11.23 0.75 -11.41
N ASN A 385 -11.27 1.70 -10.46
CA ASN A 385 -12.18 1.65 -9.30
C ASN A 385 -12.99 2.94 -9.15
N TYR A 386 -14.18 2.80 -8.57
CA TYR A 386 -14.90 3.91 -7.94
C TYR A 386 -14.58 3.91 -6.46
N HIS A 387 -13.99 5.00 -5.97
CA HIS A 387 -13.77 5.20 -4.54
C HIS A 387 -15.01 5.86 -3.94
N VAL A 388 -15.65 5.19 -2.99
CA VAL A 388 -16.87 5.66 -2.32
C VAL A 388 -16.57 5.89 -0.85
N PHE A 389 -16.95 7.05 -0.33
CA PHE A 389 -16.86 7.42 1.08
C PHE A 389 -18.26 7.80 1.58
N ALA A 390 -18.74 7.12 2.62
CA ALA A 390 -20.07 7.37 3.19
C ALA A 390 -20.03 8.38 4.33
N PHE A 391 -21.01 9.28 4.39
CA PHE A 391 -21.18 10.19 5.54
C PHE A 391 -22.00 9.51 6.65
N ILE A 392 -21.60 9.71 7.90
CA ILE A 392 -22.11 9.03 9.09
C ILE A 392 -23.59 9.35 9.32
N ASP A 393 -23.98 10.60 9.19
CA ASP A 393 -25.37 11.07 9.30
C ASP A 393 -26.08 11.14 7.95
N GLY A 394 -25.43 10.67 6.88
CA GLY A 394 -25.93 10.75 5.51
C GLY A 394 -25.97 12.17 4.95
N THR A 395 -25.25 13.13 5.55
CA THR A 395 -25.18 14.52 5.11
C THR A 395 -23.73 14.96 4.94
N ARG A 396 -23.41 15.51 3.76
CA ARG A 396 -22.09 16.07 3.45
C ARG A 396 -21.74 17.19 4.44
N PRO A 397 -20.49 17.27 4.94
CA PRO A 397 -20.01 18.41 5.73
C PRO A 397 -20.20 19.76 5.01
N ASP A 398 -20.41 20.82 5.78
CA ASP A 398 -20.52 22.17 5.24
C ASP A 398 -19.21 22.63 4.59
N ASP A 399 -19.30 23.44 3.53
CA ASP A 399 -18.15 23.90 2.75
C ASP A 399 -17.10 24.64 3.60
N ASP A 400 -17.52 25.35 4.66
CA ASP A 400 -16.61 26.01 5.59
C ASP A 400 -15.72 25.01 6.35
N LEU A 401 -16.30 23.88 6.79
CA LEU A 401 -15.54 22.83 7.47
C LEU A 401 -14.61 22.09 6.50
N ILE A 402 -15.06 21.91 5.26
CA ILE A 402 -14.25 21.32 4.18
C ILE A 402 -13.06 22.21 3.87
N LYS A 403 -13.30 23.51 3.69
CA LYS A 403 -12.24 24.49 3.45
C LYS A 403 -11.24 24.55 4.60
N ALA A 404 -11.71 24.50 5.85
CA ALA A 404 -10.87 24.43 7.04
C ALA A 404 -10.05 23.13 7.15
N SER A 405 -10.38 22.11 6.35
CA SER A 405 -9.70 20.81 6.32
C SER A 405 -8.75 20.64 5.13
N LEU A 406 -8.61 21.66 4.27
CA LEU A 406 -7.68 21.63 3.13
C LEU A 406 -6.20 21.41 3.55
N PRO A 407 -5.66 22.06 4.60
CA PRO A 407 -4.27 21.85 5.00
C PRO A 407 -3.98 20.38 5.38
N ASP A 408 -4.87 19.77 6.17
CA ASP A 408 -4.74 18.36 6.59
C ASP A 408 -4.94 17.36 5.42
N ALA A 409 -5.62 17.81 4.37
CA ALA A 409 -5.74 17.08 3.10
C ALA A 409 -4.50 17.25 2.19
N GLY A 410 -3.45 17.91 2.68
CA GLY A 410 -2.19 18.14 1.97
C GLY A 410 -2.23 19.27 0.95
N ALA A 411 -3.24 20.16 1.01
CA ALA A 411 -3.19 21.39 0.25
C ALA A 411 -2.01 22.24 0.75
N PRO A 412 -1.25 22.91 -0.14
CA PRO A 412 -0.23 23.84 0.32
C PRO A 412 -0.89 24.91 1.18
N ASP A 413 -0.23 25.28 2.27
CA ASP A 413 -0.64 26.45 3.03
C ASP A 413 -0.73 27.61 2.03
N ASN A 414 -1.92 28.14 1.82
CA ASN A 414 -2.06 29.43 1.17
C ASN A 414 -1.41 30.41 2.13
N GLU A 415 -0.09 30.59 2.02
CA GLU A 415 0.61 31.74 2.59
C GLU A 415 -0.14 32.94 2.04
N THR A 416 -1.08 33.44 2.83
CA THR A 416 -1.72 34.73 2.59
C THR A 416 -0.57 35.71 2.53
N ASN A 417 -0.15 36.08 1.32
CA ASN A 417 0.80 37.14 1.08
C ASN A 417 0.32 38.34 1.92
N PRO A 418 1.03 38.72 2.99
CA PRO A 418 0.59 39.82 3.84
C PRO A 418 0.62 41.18 3.12
N ASP A 419 1.14 41.21 1.89
CA ASP A 419 1.46 42.44 1.16
C ASP A 419 0.30 43.06 0.36
N GLU A 420 -0.90 42.46 0.35
CA GLU A 420 -2.04 43.04 -0.40
C GLU A 420 -2.99 43.91 0.45
N ASN A 421 -2.52 44.39 1.61
CA ASN A 421 -3.29 45.34 2.43
C ASN A 421 -2.60 46.68 2.70
N ASP A 422 -1.61 47.07 1.88
CA ASP A 422 -0.89 48.33 2.05
C ASP A 422 -0.65 49.08 0.73
N SER A 423 -1.70 49.56 0.05
CA SER A 423 -1.60 50.76 -0.82
C SER A 423 -2.94 51.33 -1.29
N VAL A 424 -3.68 51.97 -0.37
CA VAL A 424 -4.51 53.14 -0.74
C VAL A 424 -3.95 54.37 -0.04
N LYS A 425 -2.71 54.75 -0.40
CA LYS A 425 -2.20 56.11 -0.16
C LYS A 425 -2.46 56.96 -1.39
N LYS A 426 -3.50 57.79 -1.28
CA LYS A 426 -3.77 58.95 -2.14
C LYS A 426 -2.53 59.84 -2.21
N THR A 427 -2.06 60.15 -3.41
CA THR A 427 -1.04 61.19 -3.64
C THR A 427 -1.65 62.30 -4.51
N PRO A 428 -1.44 63.59 -4.15
CA PRO A 428 -2.20 64.70 -4.70
C PRO A 428 -1.72 65.15 -6.08
N VAL A 429 -2.67 65.62 -6.88
CA VAL A 429 -2.46 66.27 -8.18
C VAL A 429 -1.68 67.57 -7.97
N ARG A 430 -0.50 67.67 -8.60
CA ARG A 430 0.25 68.93 -8.73
C ARG A 430 0.28 69.33 -10.20
N VAL A 431 -0.42 70.42 -10.48
CA VAL A 431 -0.39 71.16 -11.74
C VAL A 431 0.95 71.85 -11.87
N ASP A 432 1.60 71.77 -13.04
CA ASP A 432 2.42 72.89 -13.50
C ASP A 432 2.61 72.93 -15.02
N THR A 433 2.81 74.17 -15.49
CA THR A 433 2.51 74.70 -16.82
C THR A 433 3.79 75.07 -17.57
N LYS A 434 3.85 74.83 -18.90
CA LYS A 434 4.49 75.63 -20.00
C LYS A 434 4.99 74.71 -21.13
N SER A 435 4.41 74.77 -22.34
CA SER A 435 4.71 75.72 -23.44
C SER A 435 6.16 75.69 -23.91
N ARG A 436 6.45 75.16 -25.13
CA ARG A 436 6.52 75.93 -26.39
C ARG A 436 7.09 75.12 -27.57
N LEU A 437 6.57 75.45 -28.75
CA LEU A 437 7.21 75.55 -30.08
C LEU A 437 7.36 74.33 -31.01
N ALA A 438 6.71 74.54 -32.16
CA ALA A 438 6.67 73.76 -33.38
C ALA A 438 8.01 73.68 -34.14
N LYS A 439 8.17 72.62 -34.96
CA LYS A 439 8.66 72.80 -36.33
C LYS A 439 8.18 71.70 -37.28
N LYS A 440 7.82 72.20 -38.46
CA LYS A 440 7.21 71.61 -39.65
C LYS A 440 8.31 71.22 -40.64
N LYS A 441 8.22 70.07 -41.32
CA LYS A 441 8.35 69.96 -42.80
C LYS A 441 8.42 68.51 -43.32
N LYS A 442 7.57 68.29 -44.34
CA LYS A 442 7.78 67.64 -45.66
C LYS A 442 8.37 66.22 -45.66
N ARG A 443 7.77 65.27 -46.38
CA ARG A 443 7.31 65.39 -47.77
C ARG A 443 6.21 64.39 -48.08
#